data_AF-A0A8J2W9J1-F1
#
_entry.id   AF-A0A8J2W9J1-F1
#
_cell.length_a   1.000
_cell.length_b   1.000
_cell.length_c   1.000
_cell.angle_alpha   90.00
_cell.angle_beta   90.00
_cell.angle_gamma   90.00
#
_symmetry.space_group_name_H-M   'P 1'
#
loop_
_entity.id
_entity.type
_entity.pdbx_description
1 polymer ?
#
loop_
_entity_poly.entity_id
_entity_poly.type
_entity_poly.pdbx_seq_one_letter_code
_entity_poly.pdbx_strand_id
1 'polypeptide(L)'
;MAGYPVHPSKFEVEYCESTQCEFIWYKSHASVKVAPSEDSSESWDQVGTGFSYTTSNSDIGSWLKVKCIPKNSSKEGLPECAISSQVIEAGPCECPFEIRHSFTKEFMGNEGFRVVTYNILADLYTDSDYTRTVLHPYCPPYALAIDYRKQLILKELIGYKADIICLQEVDGKVFDADLKPIFSSLGFEAEFSKKGGQVSEGMTCLYNTSKFRLIESFSHIVAEELPKNPLLNDLWEAVQKNEDLSKRILERTTSCQLLVLESVLMENVV
;
A
#
# COMPACT_ATOMS: atom_id res chain seq x y z
N MET A 1 -6.66 14.25 1.51
CA MET A 1 -7.86 14.69 0.77
C MET A 1 -9.11 14.23 1.49
N ALA A 2 -10.17 15.04 1.53
CA ALA A 2 -11.47 14.66 2.08
C ALA A 2 -12.04 13.41 1.40
N GLY A 3 -12.55 12.46 2.18
CA GLY A 3 -13.08 11.19 1.67
C GLY A 3 -12.01 10.11 1.43
N TYR A 4 -10.76 10.35 1.83
CA TYR A 4 -9.64 9.41 1.68
C TYR A 4 -9.03 9.04 3.03
N PRO A 5 -8.46 7.82 3.15
CA PRO A 5 -7.74 7.41 4.35
C PRO A 5 -6.45 8.23 4.52
N VAL A 6 -6.15 8.59 5.77
CA VAL A 6 -4.88 9.13 6.21
C VAL A 6 -4.30 8.24 7.30
N HIS A 7 -2.97 8.11 7.32
CA HIS A 7 -2.22 7.32 8.28
C HIS A 7 -0.86 7.99 8.57
N PRO A 8 -0.19 7.64 9.67
CA PRO A 8 1.17 8.09 9.93
C PRO A 8 2.16 7.33 9.02
N SER A 9 2.73 8.01 8.03
CA SER A 9 3.62 7.39 7.02
C SER A 9 5.05 7.10 7.51
N LYS A 10 5.42 7.61 8.68
CA LYS A 10 6.72 7.40 9.34
C LYS A 10 6.50 6.98 10.78
N PHE A 11 5.86 5.83 10.97
CA PHE A 11 5.60 5.27 12.28
C PHE A 11 6.61 4.17 12.59
N GLU A 12 7.50 4.45 13.53
CA GLU A 12 8.48 3.51 14.04
C GLU A 12 8.28 3.39 15.54
N VAL A 13 8.32 2.17 16.05
CA VAL A 13 8.18 1.90 17.48
C VAL A 13 9.27 0.96 17.95
N GLU A 14 9.79 1.22 19.14
CA GLU A 14 10.74 0.36 19.83
C GLU A 14 10.08 -0.20 21.09
N TYR A 15 10.28 -1.50 21.36
CA TYR A 15 9.74 -2.19 22.54
C TYR A 15 8.20 -2.16 22.68
N CYS A 16 7.49 -1.88 21.57
CA CYS A 16 6.03 -1.80 21.50
C CYS A 16 5.50 -2.71 20.39
N GLU A 17 4.24 -3.11 20.52
CA GLU A 17 3.51 -3.84 19.49
C GLU A 17 2.60 -2.85 18.76
N SER A 18 2.86 -2.58 17.47
CA SER A 18 2.12 -1.57 16.68
C SER A 18 0.61 -1.82 16.64
N THR A 19 0.19 -3.08 16.70
CA THR A 19 -1.22 -3.51 16.76
C THR A 19 -1.89 -3.23 18.10
N GLN A 20 -1.11 -3.03 19.17
CA GLN A 20 -1.61 -2.69 20.50
C GLN A 20 -1.57 -1.19 20.79
N CYS A 21 -0.78 -0.43 20.04
CA CYS A 21 -0.72 1.03 20.15
C CYS A 21 -2.09 1.65 19.90
N GLU A 22 -2.45 2.65 20.71
CA GLU A 22 -3.71 3.37 20.57
C GLU A 22 -3.48 4.66 19.79
N PHE A 23 -4.32 4.89 18.78
CA PHE A 23 -4.25 6.07 17.93
C PHE A 23 -5.54 6.87 18.05
N ILE A 24 -5.41 8.16 18.33
CA ILE A 24 -6.52 9.08 18.47
C ILE A 24 -6.29 10.25 17.51
N TRP A 25 -7.28 10.50 16.66
CA TRP A 25 -7.24 11.54 15.64
C TRP A 25 -8.02 12.76 16.08
N TYR A 26 -7.45 13.93 15.80
CA TYR A 26 -8.03 15.22 16.07
C TYR A 26 -7.97 16.11 14.84
N LYS A 27 -8.90 17.07 14.75
CA LYS A 27 -8.83 18.18 13.79
C LYS A 27 -8.74 19.52 14.49
N SER A 28 -8.06 20.48 13.86
CA SER A 28 -8.10 21.88 14.27
C SER A 28 -9.46 22.49 13.90
N HIS A 29 -9.84 23.57 14.57
CA HIS A 29 -10.94 24.39 14.06
C HIS A 29 -10.55 25.05 12.71
N ALA A 30 -11.55 25.27 11.86
CA ALA A 30 -11.42 25.49 10.40
C ALA A 30 -10.73 26.79 9.93
N SER A 31 -9.98 27.50 10.78
CA SER A 31 -9.48 28.85 10.49
C SER A 31 -8.05 29.13 10.96
N VAL A 32 -7.19 28.10 11.08
CA VAL A 32 -5.78 28.30 11.41
C VAL A 32 -4.96 28.40 10.11
N LYS A 33 -4.51 29.61 9.76
CA LYS A 33 -3.72 29.89 8.54
C LYS A 33 -2.28 29.38 8.59
N VAL A 34 -1.82 28.93 9.76
CA VAL A 34 -0.46 28.48 10.04
C VAL A 34 -0.54 27.13 10.73
N ALA A 35 0.43 26.24 10.50
CA ALA A 35 0.48 24.96 11.19
C ALA A 35 0.48 25.20 12.72
N PRO A 36 -0.43 24.60 13.49
CA PRO A 36 -0.44 24.72 14.94
C PRO A 36 0.87 24.17 15.51
N SER A 37 1.47 24.84 16.50
CA SER A 37 2.56 24.24 17.27
C SER A 37 2.01 23.18 18.24
N GLU A 38 2.81 22.18 18.58
CA GLU A 38 2.43 21.14 19.55
C GLU A 38 2.05 21.74 20.92
N ASP A 39 2.71 22.85 21.30
CA ASP A 39 2.47 23.61 22.54
C ASP A 39 1.34 24.65 22.45
N SER A 40 0.66 24.77 21.30
CA SER A 40 -0.42 25.73 21.16
C SER A 40 -1.65 25.29 21.98
N SER A 41 -2.25 26.21 22.72
CA SER A 41 -3.50 25.99 23.47
C SER A 41 -4.73 25.91 22.55
N GLU A 42 -4.54 25.48 21.30
CA GLU A 42 -5.62 25.33 20.33
C GLU A 42 -6.54 24.19 20.76
N SER A 43 -7.85 24.43 20.67
CA SER A 43 -8.85 23.40 20.91
C SER A 43 -8.87 22.44 19.72
N TRP A 44 -8.55 21.18 20.00
CA TRP A 44 -8.52 20.08 19.06
C TRP A 44 -9.77 19.23 19.25
N ASP A 45 -10.57 19.06 18.20
CA ASP A 45 -11.75 18.19 18.25
C ASP A 45 -11.36 16.77 17.89
N GLN A 46 -11.69 15.79 18.74
CA GLN A 46 -11.47 14.39 18.42
C GLN A 46 -12.42 13.96 17.28
N VAL A 47 -11.86 13.37 16.24
CA VAL A 47 -12.60 12.95 15.02
C VAL A 47 -12.59 11.45 14.77
N GLY A 48 -11.67 10.70 15.38
CA GLY A 48 -11.58 9.27 15.16
C GLY A 48 -10.54 8.57 16.01
N THR A 49 -10.49 7.26 15.87
CA THR A 49 -9.52 6.37 16.52
C THR A 49 -9.08 5.29 15.55
N GLY A 50 -7.90 4.71 15.77
CA GLY A 50 -7.32 3.66 14.93
C GLY A 50 -6.13 4.14 14.11
N PHE A 51 -5.35 3.19 13.58
CA PHE A 51 -4.10 3.49 12.87
C PHE A 51 -4.31 4.42 11.67
N SER A 52 -5.45 4.31 10.99
CA SER A 52 -5.86 5.22 9.93
C SER A 52 -7.20 5.89 10.25
N TYR A 53 -7.42 7.06 9.67
CA TYR A 53 -8.66 7.82 9.74
C TYR A 53 -9.15 8.15 8.33
N THR A 54 -10.41 7.87 8.00
CA THR A 54 -11.00 8.33 6.73
C THR A 54 -11.60 9.71 6.93
N THR A 55 -10.97 10.70 6.30
CA THR A 55 -11.42 12.10 6.37
C THR A 55 -12.76 12.33 5.68
N SER A 56 -13.43 13.43 6.01
CA SER A 56 -14.74 13.83 5.48
C SER A 56 -14.72 15.26 4.90
N ASN A 57 -15.79 15.66 4.22
CA ASN A 57 -15.95 17.04 3.75
C ASN A 57 -15.99 18.06 4.89
N SER A 58 -16.35 17.64 6.11
CA SER A 58 -16.35 18.52 7.29
C SER A 58 -14.95 18.80 7.84
N ASP A 59 -13.92 18.13 7.30
CA ASP A 59 -12.53 18.29 7.72
C ASP A 59 -11.77 19.24 6.80
N ILE A 60 -12.35 19.63 5.65
CA ILE A 60 -11.71 20.52 4.67
C ILE A 60 -11.26 21.82 5.32
N GLY A 61 -10.00 22.21 5.08
CA GLY A 61 -9.36 23.39 5.66
C GLY A 61 -8.82 23.20 7.08
N SER A 62 -9.02 22.03 7.69
CA SER A 62 -8.52 21.72 9.03
C SER A 62 -7.15 21.03 8.96
N TRP A 63 -6.30 21.28 9.95
CA TRP A 63 -5.12 20.47 10.22
C TRP A 63 -5.53 19.19 10.93
N LEU A 64 -4.81 18.10 10.69
CA LEU A 64 -4.99 16.86 11.45
C LEU A 64 -3.86 16.69 12.45
N LYS A 65 -4.21 16.15 13.62
CA LYS A 65 -3.25 15.69 14.62
C LYS A 65 -3.57 14.25 14.97
N VAL A 66 -2.56 13.40 14.98
CA VAL A 66 -2.64 12.05 15.53
C VAL A 66 -1.88 12.00 16.83
N LYS A 67 -2.50 11.43 17.86
CA LYS A 67 -1.86 11.07 19.13
C LYS A 67 -1.71 9.55 19.17
N CYS A 68 -0.48 9.08 19.30
CA CYS A 68 -0.15 7.68 19.51
C CYS A 68 0.17 7.45 20.99
N ILE A 69 -0.48 6.48 21.61
CA ILE A 69 -0.12 5.96 22.94
C ILE A 69 0.55 4.61 22.69
N PRO A 70 1.88 4.52 22.75
CA PRO A 70 2.60 3.29 22.46
C PRO A 70 2.37 2.26 23.57
N LYS A 71 2.10 1.00 23.19
CA LYS A 71 1.79 -0.07 24.13
C LYS A 71 2.50 -1.37 23.76
N ASN A 72 2.77 -2.18 24.76
CA ASN A 72 3.08 -3.61 24.61
C ASN A 72 2.18 -4.44 25.54
N SER A 73 2.38 -5.75 25.55
CA SER A 73 1.60 -6.70 26.33
C SER A 73 1.53 -6.42 27.85
N SER A 74 2.40 -5.55 28.39
CA SER A 74 2.49 -5.28 29.82
C SER A 74 2.53 -3.81 30.22
N LYS A 75 2.86 -2.89 29.30
CA LYS A 75 3.19 -1.49 29.61
C LYS A 75 2.62 -0.53 28.58
N GLU A 76 2.32 0.66 29.07
CA GLU A 76 1.99 1.84 28.29
C GLU A 76 3.16 2.83 28.37
N GLY A 77 3.57 3.36 27.22
CA GLY A 77 4.62 4.37 27.10
C GLY A 77 4.07 5.80 27.12
N LEU A 78 4.95 6.77 26.90
CA LEU A 78 4.55 8.17 26.83
C LEU A 78 3.81 8.46 25.51
N PRO A 79 2.68 9.19 25.53
CA PRO A 79 1.99 9.56 24.31
C PRO A 79 2.82 10.54 23.47
N GLU A 80 2.85 10.30 22.16
CA GLU A 80 3.50 11.16 21.18
C GLU A 80 2.46 11.69 20.18
N CYS A 81 2.66 12.90 19.68
CA CYS A 81 1.76 13.53 18.71
C CYS A 81 2.49 13.84 17.40
N ALA A 82 1.75 13.84 16.29
CA ALA A 82 2.21 14.38 15.02
C ALA A 82 1.09 15.18 14.37
N ILE A 83 1.45 16.31 13.76
CA ILE A 83 0.53 17.20 13.04
C ILE A 83 0.78 17.04 11.54
N SER A 84 -0.29 17.07 10.74
CA SER A 84 -0.19 16.99 9.29
C SER A 84 0.64 18.14 8.73
N SER A 85 1.36 17.89 7.63
CA SER A 85 2.17 18.93 6.96
C SER A 85 1.32 19.92 6.17
N GLN A 86 0.05 19.58 5.91
CA GLN A 86 -0.90 20.38 5.14
C GLN A 86 -2.32 20.23 5.73
N VAL A 87 -3.18 21.17 5.41
CA VAL A 87 -4.62 21.09 5.70
C VAL A 87 -5.31 20.08 4.79
N ILE A 88 -6.47 19.60 5.21
CA ILE A 88 -7.28 18.73 4.35
C ILE A 88 -7.85 19.53 3.18
N GLU A 89 -7.51 19.10 1.98
CA GLU A 89 -8.07 19.61 0.73
C GLU A 89 -9.26 18.77 0.26
N ALA A 90 -10.08 19.34 -0.62
CA ALA A 90 -11.12 18.60 -1.31
C ALA A 90 -10.51 17.44 -2.13
N GLY A 91 -11.14 16.27 -2.08
CA GLY A 91 -10.80 15.17 -2.99
C GLY A 91 -11.33 15.41 -4.41
N PRO A 92 -10.95 14.57 -5.39
CA PRO A 92 -11.62 14.55 -6.67
C PRO A 92 -13.12 14.20 -6.51
N CYS A 93 -13.96 14.67 -7.43
CA CYS A 93 -15.40 14.46 -7.34
C CYS A 93 -15.80 12.99 -7.41
N GLU A 94 -15.65 12.36 -8.57
CA GLU A 94 -16.04 10.96 -8.79
C GLU A 94 -14.83 10.21 -9.34
N CYS A 95 -14.45 9.13 -8.66
CA CYS A 95 -13.43 8.23 -9.13
C CYS A 95 -14.09 6.97 -9.72
N PRO A 96 -13.54 6.39 -10.81
CA PRO A 96 -14.12 5.19 -11.44
C PRO A 96 -14.30 4.00 -10.48
N PHE A 97 -13.45 3.90 -9.44
CA PHE A 97 -13.55 2.83 -8.45
C PHE A 97 -14.77 2.92 -7.53
N GLU A 98 -15.43 4.07 -7.40
CA GLU A 98 -16.63 4.22 -6.56
C GLU A 98 -17.78 3.35 -7.08
N ILE A 99 -17.97 3.31 -8.41
CA ILE A 99 -18.93 2.42 -9.05
C ILE A 99 -18.55 0.95 -8.77
N ARG A 100 -17.25 0.62 -8.84
CA ARG A 100 -16.77 -0.74 -8.58
C ARG A 100 -16.97 -1.15 -7.13
N HIS A 101 -16.83 -0.21 -6.19
CA HIS A 101 -17.07 -0.45 -4.76
C HIS A 101 -18.53 -0.81 -4.45
N SER A 102 -19.48 -0.42 -5.29
CA SER A 102 -20.88 -0.85 -5.15
C SER A 102 -21.05 -2.37 -5.27
N PHE A 103 -20.10 -3.07 -5.90
CA PHE A 103 -20.06 -4.53 -6.04
C PHE A 103 -19.19 -5.22 -4.97
N THR A 104 -18.45 -4.46 -4.17
CA THR A 104 -17.50 -4.98 -3.17
C THR A 104 -17.79 -4.46 -1.76
N LYS A 105 -19.07 -4.21 -1.46
CA LYS A 105 -19.53 -3.64 -0.19
C LYS A 105 -19.16 -4.46 1.03
N GLU A 106 -18.91 -5.76 0.88
CA GLU A 106 -18.53 -6.67 1.96
C GLU A 106 -17.38 -7.59 1.50
N PHE A 107 -16.64 -8.09 2.49
CA PHE A 107 -15.70 -9.20 2.26
C PHE A 107 -16.48 -10.44 1.84
N MET A 108 -15.86 -11.30 1.04
CA MET A 108 -16.47 -12.60 0.73
C MET A 108 -16.61 -13.42 2.03
N GLY A 109 -17.70 -14.17 2.18
CA GLY A 109 -17.86 -15.13 3.28
C GLY A 109 -16.86 -16.29 3.20
N ASN A 110 -17.04 -17.31 4.03
CA ASN A 110 -16.10 -18.44 4.11
C ASN A 110 -16.15 -19.40 2.91
N GLU A 111 -17.11 -19.24 2.00
CA GLU A 111 -17.26 -20.08 0.80
C GLU A 111 -16.36 -19.63 -0.37
N GLY A 112 -15.68 -18.50 -0.24
CA GLY A 112 -14.81 -18.00 -1.29
C GLY A 112 -13.91 -16.86 -0.84
N PHE A 113 -13.09 -16.41 -1.79
CA PHE A 113 -12.18 -15.31 -1.56
C PHE A 113 -12.12 -14.41 -2.80
N ARG A 114 -11.80 -13.14 -2.59
CA ARG A 114 -11.69 -12.14 -3.67
C ARG A 114 -10.23 -11.84 -3.97
N VAL A 115 -9.88 -11.84 -5.25
CA VAL A 115 -8.52 -11.54 -5.72
C VAL A 115 -8.51 -10.23 -6.50
N VAL A 116 -7.53 -9.39 -6.24
CA VAL A 116 -7.20 -8.20 -7.03
C VAL A 116 -5.84 -8.40 -7.68
N THR A 117 -5.73 -8.06 -8.95
CA THR A 117 -4.44 -7.81 -9.60
C THR A 117 -4.43 -6.40 -10.15
N TYR A 118 -3.38 -5.62 -9.85
CA TYR A 118 -3.33 -4.23 -10.30
C TYR A 118 -1.89 -3.72 -10.46
N ASN A 119 -1.55 -3.27 -11.67
CA ASN A 119 -0.36 -2.45 -11.90
C ASN A 119 -0.67 -1.01 -11.49
N ILE A 120 0.05 -0.51 -10.48
CA ILE A 120 -0.24 0.78 -9.84
C ILE A 120 0.64 1.93 -10.33
N LEU A 121 1.44 1.70 -11.38
CA LEU A 121 2.33 2.65 -12.03
C LEU A 121 3.38 3.25 -11.08
N ALA A 122 4.62 2.77 -11.19
CA ALA A 122 5.71 3.22 -10.32
C ALA A 122 6.00 4.71 -10.51
N ASP A 123 6.30 5.41 -9.43
CA ASP A 123 6.64 6.83 -9.44
C ASP A 123 7.88 7.12 -10.27
N LEU A 124 8.84 6.19 -10.28
CA LEU A 124 10.00 6.20 -11.18
C LEU A 124 9.62 6.42 -12.64
N TYR A 125 8.44 5.95 -13.07
CA TYR A 125 7.96 6.10 -14.43
C TYR A 125 7.09 7.34 -14.64
N THR A 126 6.66 8.03 -13.58
CA THR A 126 5.82 9.24 -13.66
C THR A 126 6.56 10.55 -13.46
N ASP A 127 7.73 10.55 -12.83
CA ASP A 127 8.44 11.79 -12.45
C ASP A 127 9.31 12.42 -13.57
N SER A 128 9.35 11.80 -14.76
CA SER A 128 10.13 12.37 -15.88
C SER A 128 9.36 13.43 -16.67
N ASP A 129 10.06 14.45 -17.18
CA ASP A 129 9.46 15.44 -18.09
C ASP A 129 8.91 14.80 -19.35
N TYR A 130 9.57 13.76 -19.85
CA TYR A 130 9.09 12.98 -20.99
C TYR A 130 7.74 12.32 -20.67
N THR A 131 7.60 11.71 -19.49
CA THR A 131 6.32 11.14 -19.07
C THR A 131 5.23 12.20 -19.00
N ARG A 132 5.51 13.34 -18.35
CA ARG A 132 4.53 14.41 -18.17
C ARG A 132 4.11 15.07 -19.48
N THR A 133 5.02 15.22 -20.44
CA THR A 133 4.78 15.98 -21.68
C THR A 133 4.47 15.12 -22.90
N VAL A 134 4.83 13.83 -22.89
CA VAL A 134 4.70 12.93 -24.04
C VAL A 134 3.79 11.73 -23.76
N LEU A 135 4.00 11.03 -22.64
CA LEU A 135 3.21 9.82 -22.34
C LEU A 135 1.83 10.15 -21.75
N HIS A 136 1.76 11.13 -20.85
CA HIS A 136 0.55 11.56 -20.16
C HIS A 136 0.26 13.06 -20.27
N PRO A 137 0.33 13.69 -21.47
CA PRO A 137 0.15 15.14 -21.63
C PRO A 137 -1.25 15.63 -21.25
N TYR A 138 -2.22 14.72 -21.23
CA TYR A 138 -3.60 14.98 -20.85
C TYR A 138 -3.84 14.91 -19.34
N CYS A 139 -2.90 14.36 -18.56
CA CYS A 139 -3.05 14.21 -17.12
C CYS A 139 -2.42 15.43 -16.41
N PRO A 140 -3.16 16.14 -15.54
CA PRO A 140 -2.59 17.29 -14.85
C PRO A 140 -1.43 16.85 -13.94
N PRO A 141 -0.33 17.63 -13.83
CA PRO A 141 0.87 17.22 -13.11
C PRO A 141 0.62 16.81 -11.64
N TYR A 142 -0.29 17.49 -10.94
CA TYR A 142 -0.64 17.14 -9.56
C TYR A 142 -1.25 15.74 -9.44
N ALA A 143 -1.98 15.27 -10.45
CA ALA A 143 -2.62 13.95 -10.45
C ALA A 143 -1.66 12.82 -10.82
N LEU A 144 -0.51 13.15 -11.44
CA LEU A 144 0.58 12.21 -11.67
C LEU A 144 1.49 12.05 -10.43
N ALA A 145 1.54 13.05 -9.55
CA ALA A 145 2.37 13.02 -8.35
C ALA A 145 1.98 11.85 -7.42
N ILE A 146 2.99 11.14 -6.90
CA ILE A 146 2.76 9.96 -6.06
C ILE A 146 1.93 10.25 -4.81
N ASP A 147 2.10 11.41 -4.18
CA ASP A 147 1.35 11.78 -2.98
C ASP A 147 -0.16 11.93 -3.25
N TYR A 148 -0.54 12.26 -4.48
CA TYR A 148 -1.93 12.24 -4.92
C TYR A 148 -2.38 10.82 -5.28
N ARG A 149 -1.64 10.13 -6.15
CA ARG A 149 -2.01 8.80 -6.66
C ARG A 149 -2.16 7.77 -5.56
N LYS A 150 -1.24 7.76 -4.58
CA LYS A 150 -1.26 6.77 -3.49
C LYS A 150 -2.52 6.86 -2.65
N GLN A 151 -3.05 8.07 -2.42
CA GLN A 151 -4.33 8.24 -1.71
C GLN A 151 -5.47 7.57 -2.48
N LEU A 152 -5.52 7.73 -3.82
CA LEU A 152 -6.51 7.08 -4.68
C LEU A 152 -6.37 5.55 -4.68
N ILE A 153 -5.14 5.06 -4.88
CA ILE A 153 -4.83 3.63 -4.90
C ILE A 153 -5.23 2.97 -3.57
N LEU A 154 -4.91 3.60 -2.43
CA LEU A 154 -5.27 3.08 -1.11
C LEU A 154 -6.78 2.99 -0.93
N LYS A 155 -7.52 4.08 -1.22
CA LYS A 155 -8.98 4.08 -1.14
C LYS A 155 -9.60 3.01 -2.05
N GLU A 156 -9.09 2.90 -3.27
CA GLU A 156 -9.52 1.93 -4.27
C GLU A 156 -9.33 0.49 -3.76
N LEU A 157 -8.12 0.13 -3.31
CA LEU A 157 -7.79 -1.22 -2.87
C LEU A 157 -8.53 -1.61 -1.59
N ILE A 158 -8.62 -0.70 -0.60
CA ILE A 158 -9.35 -0.94 0.66
C ILE A 158 -10.84 -1.19 0.38
N GLY A 159 -11.45 -0.40 -0.49
CA GLY A 159 -12.87 -0.55 -0.83
C GLY A 159 -13.19 -1.82 -1.62
N TYR A 160 -12.18 -2.48 -2.21
CA TYR A 160 -12.40 -3.79 -2.83
C TYR A 160 -12.65 -4.91 -1.84
N LYS A 161 -12.30 -4.76 -0.55
CA LYS A 161 -12.49 -5.81 0.46
C LYS A 161 -12.04 -7.17 -0.06
N ALA A 162 -10.86 -7.17 -0.69
CA ALA A 162 -10.24 -8.33 -1.30
C ALA A 162 -9.55 -9.17 -0.22
N ASP A 163 -9.33 -10.45 -0.49
CA ASP A 163 -8.60 -11.34 0.43
C ASP A 163 -7.17 -11.58 -0.04
N ILE A 164 -6.89 -11.43 -1.34
CA ILE A 164 -5.56 -11.48 -1.94
C ILE A 164 -5.43 -10.30 -2.92
N ILE A 165 -4.33 -9.55 -2.83
CA ILE A 165 -4.05 -8.38 -3.66
C ILE A 165 -2.63 -8.51 -4.23
N CYS A 166 -2.52 -8.72 -5.53
CA CYS A 166 -1.25 -8.78 -6.25
C CYS A 166 -1.01 -7.47 -7.00
N LEU A 167 0.05 -6.73 -6.65
CA LEU A 167 0.37 -5.45 -7.25
C LEU A 167 1.67 -5.51 -8.06
N GLN A 168 1.71 -4.78 -9.16
CA GLN A 168 2.91 -4.57 -9.99
C GLN A 168 3.28 -3.10 -10.05
N GLU A 169 4.54 -2.81 -10.38
CA GLU A 169 5.11 -1.46 -10.41
C GLU A 169 4.97 -0.73 -9.07
N VAL A 170 5.28 -1.43 -7.98
CA VAL A 170 5.21 -0.89 -6.62
C VAL A 170 6.58 -0.37 -6.22
N ASP A 171 6.72 0.94 -6.03
CA ASP A 171 7.93 1.50 -5.43
C ASP A 171 8.13 0.99 -4.00
N GLY A 172 9.34 0.60 -3.65
CA GLY A 172 9.66 0.10 -2.30
C GLY A 172 9.29 1.10 -1.19
N LYS A 173 9.44 2.41 -1.45
CA LYS A 173 9.03 3.45 -0.48
C LYS A 173 7.52 3.48 -0.27
N VAL A 174 6.72 3.30 -1.32
CA VAL A 174 5.25 3.25 -1.23
C VAL A 174 4.83 1.96 -0.53
N PHE A 175 5.53 0.85 -0.78
CA PHE A 175 5.32 -0.39 -0.05
C PHE A 175 5.55 -0.21 1.46
N ASP A 176 6.74 0.27 1.85
CA ASP A 176 7.16 0.36 3.25
C ASP A 176 6.38 1.43 4.04
N ALA A 177 6.12 2.60 3.44
CA ALA A 177 5.52 3.74 4.13
C ALA A 177 3.99 3.80 4.06
N ASP A 178 3.37 3.16 3.07
CA ASP A 178 1.94 3.31 2.79
C ASP A 178 1.21 1.96 2.75
N LEU A 179 1.55 1.06 1.81
CA LEU A 179 0.79 -0.19 1.61
C LEU A 179 0.90 -1.12 2.82
N LYS A 180 2.11 -1.53 3.19
CA LYS A 180 2.34 -2.48 4.29
C LYS A 180 1.71 -2.02 5.61
N PRO A 181 1.99 -0.82 6.14
CA PRO A 181 1.45 -0.42 7.44
C PRO A 181 -0.08 -0.31 7.45
N ILE A 182 -0.70 0.24 6.39
CA ILE A 182 -2.16 0.34 6.32
C ILE A 182 -2.79 -1.05 6.25
N PHE A 183 -2.32 -1.92 5.36
CA PHE A 183 -2.91 -3.24 5.20
C PHE A 183 -2.65 -4.14 6.41
N SER A 184 -1.51 -4.02 7.09
CA SER A 184 -1.29 -4.64 8.40
C SER A 184 -2.33 -4.22 9.43
N SER A 185 -2.68 -2.92 9.49
CA SER A 185 -3.73 -2.45 10.40
C SER A 185 -5.13 -2.97 10.05
N LEU A 186 -5.32 -3.47 8.82
CA LEU A 186 -6.57 -4.06 8.32
C LEU A 186 -6.58 -5.60 8.40
N GLY A 187 -5.57 -6.21 9.02
CA GLY A 187 -5.47 -7.67 9.16
C GLY A 187 -4.89 -8.39 7.94
N PHE A 188 -3.96 -7.75 7.23
CA PHE A 188 -3.23 -8.36 6.12
C PHE A 188 -1.75 -8.49 6.44
N GLU A 189 -1.12 -9.51 5.86
CA GLU A 189 0.33 -9.58 5.70
C GLU A 189 0.70 -9.35 4.23
N ALA A 190 1.96 -9.02 3.99
CA ALA A 190 2.42 -8.64 2.65
C ALA A 190 3.87 -9.04 2.38
N GLU A 191 4.08 -9.64 1.21
CA GLU A 191 5.40 -10.00 0.68
C GLU A 191 5.78 -9.05 -0.45
N PHE A 192 7.00 -8.51 -0.44
CA PHE A 192 7.51 -7.62 -1.49
C PHE A 192 8.75 -8.21 -2.16
N SER A 193 8.78 -8.15 -3.49
CA SER A 193 9.88 -8.64 -4.30
C SER A 193 10.29 -7.56 -5.29
N LYS A 194 11.53 -7.07 -5.16
CA LYS A 194 12.10 -6.10 -6.10
C LYS A 194 12.33 -6.75 -7.45
N LYS A 195 12.23 -5.94 -8.50
CA LYS A 195 12.68 -6.35 -9.83
C LYS A 195 14.20 -6.50 -9.87
N GLY A 196 14.70 -7.31 -10.81
CA GLY A 196 16.14 -7.46 -11.04
C GLY A 196 16.79 -6.14 -11.50
N GLY A 197 18.12 -6.05 -11.42
CA GLY A 197 18.86 -4.92 -12.01
C GLY A 197 18.81 -3.61 -11.22
N GLN A 198 18.76 -3.67 -9.88
CA GLN A 198 18.82 -2.51 -8.98
C GLN A 198 17.68 -1.48 -9.13
N VAL A 199 16.52 -1.89 -9.64
CA VAL A 199 15.35 -1.01 -9.73
C VAL A 199 14.68 -0.89 -8.35
N SER A 200 14.17 0.31 -8.03
CA SER A 200 13.49 0.61 -6.75
C SER A 200 12.04 0.14 -6.69
N GLU A 201 11.48 -0.34 -7.81
CA GLU A 201 10.12 -0.91 -7.91
C GLU A 201 10.12 -2.43 -8.00
N GLY A 202 8.97 -3.02 -7.74
CA GLY A 202 8.75 -4.44 -7.91
C GLY A 202 7.29 -4.83 -7.78
N MET A 203 7.05 -5.98 -7.18
CA MET A 203 5.72 -6.55 -7.00
C MET A 203 5.47 -6.83 -5.52
N THR A 204 4.21 -6.79 -5.12
CA THR A 204 3.80 -7.25 -3.80
C THR A 204 2.56 -8.10 -3.87
N CYS A 205 2.46 -9.06 -2.95
CA CYS A 205 1.25 -9.80 -2.69
C CYS A 205 0.83 -9.57 -1.25
N LEU A 206 -0.36 -8.98 -1.04
CA LEU A 206 -0.98 -8.82 0.26
C LEU A 206 -2.09 -9.86 0.44
N TYR A 207 -2.20 -10.46 1.62
CA TYR A 207 -3.19 -11.50 1.90
C TYR A 207 -3.82 -11.33 3.28
N ASN A 208 -5.14 -11.56 3.35
CA ASN A 208 -5.96 -11.42 4.55
C ASN A 208 -5.68 -12.57 5.52
N THR A 209 -5.14 -12.26 6.70
CA THR A 209 -4.70 -13.25 7.69
C THR A 209 -5.85 -13.96 8.39
N SER A 210 -7.08 -13.44 8.30
CA SER A 210 -8.27 -14.15 8.76
C SER A 210 -8.64 -15.36 7.88
N LYS A 211 -8.09 -15.44 6.66
CA LYS A 211 -8.37 -16.53 5.71
C LYS A 211 -7.14 -17.32 5.29
N PHE A 212 -5.96 -16.69 5.27
CA PHE A 212 -4.75 -17.29 4.75
C PHE A 212 -3.58 -17.16 5.70
N ARG A 213 -2.74 -18.19 5.76
CA ARG A 213 -1.38 -18.12 6.31
C ARG A 213 -0.36 -18.42 5.22
N LEU A 214 0.77 -17.73 5.26
CA LEU A 214 1.88 -17.97 4.35
C LEU A 214 2.66 -19.22 4.76
N ILE A 215 2.91 -20.10 3.79
CA ILE A 215 3.71 -21.32 3.95
C ILE A 215 5.10 -21.13 3.34
N GLU A 216 5.14 -20.65 2.10
CA GLU A 216 6.40 -20.38 1.39
C GLU A 216 6.28 -19.14 0.51
N SER A 217 7.39 -18.42 0.35
CA SER A 217 7.52 -17.23 -0.50
C SER A 217 8.81 -17.36 -1.32
N PHE A 218 8.68 -17.22 -2.64
CA PHE A 218 9.80 -17.29 -3.57
C PHE A 218 9.79 -16.08 -4.50
N SER A 219 10.99 -15.59 -4.82
CA SER A 219 11.20 -14.53 -5.79
C SER A 219 12.30 -14.95 -6.75
N HIS A 220 11.97 -14.98 -8.03
CA HIS A 220 12.84 -15.43 -9.09
C HIS A 220 13.05 -14.34 -10.13
N ILE A 221 14.25 -14.24 -10.69
CA ILE A 221 14.50 -13.47 -11.91
C ILE A 221 14.53 -14.45 -13.07
N VAL A 222 13.62 -14.29 -14.03
CA VAL A 222 13.44 -15.26 -15.14
C VAL A 222 14.74 -15.46 -15.92
N ALA A 223 15.48 -14.38 -16.17
CA ALA A 223 16.78 -14.42 -16.85
C ALA A 223 17.85 -15.19 -16.08
N GLU A 224 17.75 -15.28 -14.76
CA GLU A 224 18.71 -16.01 -13.91
C GLU A 224 18.32 -17.47 -13.74
N GLU A 225 17.01 -17.75 -13.62
CA GLU A 225 16.47 -19.10 -13.46
C GLU A 225 16.60 -19.93 -14.74
N LEU A 226 16.23 -19.35 -15.89
CA LEU A 226 16.12 -20.08 -17.14
C LEU A 226 17.39 -20.89 -17.50
N PRO A 227 18.63 -20.33 -17.40
CA PRO A 227 19.84 -21.08 -17.71
C PRO A 227 20.35 -21.99 -16.58
N LYS A 228 19.86 -21.85 -15.34
CA LYS A 228 20.42 -22.50 -14.14
C LYS A 228 19.52 -23.56 -13.54
N ASN A 229 18.22 -23.43 -13.72
CA ASN A 229 17.23 -24.29 -13.10
C ASN A 229 17.09 -25.60 -13.89
N PRO A 230 17.41 -26.77 -13.32
CA PRO A 230 17.33 -28.05 -14.03
C PRO A 230 15.92 -28.37 -14.55
N LEU A 231 14.88 -27.82 -13.92
CA LEU A 231 13.49 -28.01 -14.33
C LEU A 231 13.14 -27.26 -15.63
N LEU A 232 13.97 -26.29 -16.03
CA LEU A 232 13.77 -25.46 -17.22
C LEU A 232 14.76 -25.78 -18.34
N ASN A 233 15.50 -26.89 -18.23
CA ASN A 233 16.59 -27.21 -19.15
C ASN A 233 16.10 -27.43 -20.59
N ASP A 234 14.94 -28.06 -20.78
CA ASP A 234 14.33 -28.27 -22.09
C ASP A 234 13.96 -26.94 -22.77
N LEU A 235 13.41 -25.99 -22.00
CA LEU A 235 13.08 -24.65 -22.46
C LEU A 235 14.36 -23.86 -22.80
N TRP A 236 15.39 -23.97 -21.97
CA TRP A 236 16.65 -23.29 -22.21
C TRP A 236 17.38 -23.85 -23.44
N GLU A 237 17.42 -25.17 -23.62
CA GLU A 237 17.95 -25.83 -24.82
C GLU A 237 17.24 -25.36 -26.10
N ALA A 238 15.93 -25.10 -26.03
CA ALA A 238 15.19 -24.54 -27.15
C ALA A 238 15.55 -23.08 -27.44
N VAL A 239 15.68 -22.26 -26.39
CA VAL A 239 16.03 -20.83 -26.49
C VAL A 239 17.45 -20.65 -27.01
N GLN A 240 18.41 -21.45 -26.53
CA GLN A 240 19.83 -21.38 -26.88
C GLN A 240 20.12 -21.63 -28.36
N LYS A 241 19.20 -22.27 -29.10
CA LYS A 241 19.31 -22.44 -30.56
C LYS A 241 19.29 -21.11 -31.31
N ASN A 242 18.82 -20.04 -30.67
CA ASN A 242 18.81 -18.68 -31.20
C ASN A 242 19.62 -17.77 -30.27
N GLU A 243 20.83 -17.41 -30.70
CA GLU A 243 21.75 -16.58 -29.92
C GLU A 243 21.19 -15.19 -29.62
N ASP A 244 20.54 -14.55 -30.60
CA ASP A 244 19.94 -13.22 -30.44
C ASP A 244 18.80 -13.24 -29.41
N LEU A 245 17.97 -14.27 -29.43
CA LEU A 245 16.89 -14.46 -28.46
C LEU A 245 17.46 -14.69 -27.05
N SER A 246 18.45 -15.59 -26.95
CA SER A 246 19.10 -15.93 -25.69
C SER A 246 19.68 -14.69 -25.03
N LYS A 247 20.43 -13.89 -25.80
CA LYS A 247 21.01 -12.63 -25.32
C LYS A 247 19.92 -11.67 -24.81
N ARG A 248 18.85 -11.47 -25.59
CA ARG A 248 17.75 -10.56 -25.21
C ARG A 248 17.05 -11.00 -23.92
N ILE A 249 16.84 -12.30 -23.73
CA ILE A 249 16.21 -12.87 -22.53
C ILE A 249 17.11 -12.66 -21.31
N LEU A 250 18.40 -12.97 -21.42
CA LEU A 250 19.36 -12.81 -20.32
C LEU A 250 19.54 -11.34 -19.89
N GLU A 251 19.25 -10.39 -20.77
CA GLU A 251 19.25 -8.96 -20.47
C GLU A 251 17.95 -8.46 -19.80
N ARG A 252 16.89 -9.30 -19.70
CA ARG A 252 15.63 -8.88 -19.06
C ARG A 252 15.74 -8.99 -17.54
N THR A 253 15.11 -8.04 -16.85
CA THR A 253 15.03 -8.01 -15.39
C THR A 253 13.70 -8.52 -14.83
N THR A 254 12.91 -9.20 -15.66
CA THR A 254 11.58 -9.70 -15.30
C THR A 254 11.65 -10.60 -14.07
N SER A 255 10.97 -10.20 -13.00
CA SER A 255 10.81 -10.97 -11.77
C SER A 255 9.50 -11.76 -11.78
N CYS A 256 9.49 -12.86 -11.02
CA CYS A 256 8.32 -13.68 -10.73
C CYS A 256 8.26 -13.86 -9.21
N GLN A 257 7.10 -13.55 -8.61
CA GLN A 257 6.84 -13.76 -7.19
C GLN A 257 5.84 -14.90 -7.05
N LEU A 258 6.15 -15.86 -6.18
CA LEU A 258 5.30 -17.02 -5.90
C LEU A 258 5.09 -17.14 -4.41
N LEU A 259 3.83 -17.14 -3.98
CA LEU A 259 3.44 -17.38 -2.60
C LEU A 259 2.58 -18.65 -2.53
N VAL A 260 2.92 -19.51 -1.59
CA VAL A 260 2.10 -20.66 -1.20
C VAL A 260 1.30 -20.27 0.03
N LEU A 261 -0.01 -20.12 -0.12
CA LEU A 261 -0.92 -19.73 0.95
C LEU A 261 -1.81 -20.92 1.35
N GLU A 262 -1.90 -21.17 2.64
CA GLU A 262 -2.81 -22.17 3.22
C GLU A 262 -4.06 -21.49 3.78
N SER A 263 -5.24 -22.10 3.56
CA SER A 263 -6.49 -21.61 4.13
C SER A 263 -6.59 -21.96 5.61
N VAL A 264 -6.88 -20.98 6.47
CA VAL A 264 -7.08 -21.18 7.92
C VAL A 264 -8.56 -21.33 8.30
N LEU A 265 -9.47 -21.27 7.32
CA LEU A 265 -10.91 -21.39 7.56
C LEU A 265 -11.34 -22.79 8.04
N MET A 266 -10.54 -23.82 7.77
CA MET A 266 -10.83 -25.20 8.16
C MET A 266 -10.38 -25.57 9.59
N GLU A 267 -9.62 -24.72 10.26
CA GLU A 267 -9.12 -24.99 11.63
C GLU A 267 -10.16 -24.71 12.73
N ASN A 268 -11.27 -24.03 12.41
CA ASN A 268 -12.33 -23.67 13.35
C ASN A 268 -13.57 -24.59 13.30
N VAL A 269 -13.45 -25.77 12.67
CA VAL A 269 -14.51 -26.81 12.66
C VAL A 269 -14.04 -28.00 13.51
N VAL A 270 -14.08 -27.84 14.84
CA VAL A 270 -13.96 -28.95 15.81
C VAL A 270 -15.06 -28.82 16.85
#